data_AF-A0A1Q7C120-F1
#
_entry.id   AF-A0A1Q7C120-F1
#
_cell.length_a   1.000
_cell.length_b   1.000
_cell.length_c   1.000
_cell.angle_alpha   90.00
_cell.angle_beta   90.00
_cell.angle_gamma   90.00
#
_symmetry.space_group_name_H-M   'P 1'
#
loop_
_entity.id
_entity.type
_entity.pdbx_description
1 polymer ?
#
loop_
_entity_poly.entity_id
_entity_poly.type
_entity_poly.pdbx_seq_one_letter_code
_entity_poly.pdbx_strand_id
1 'polypeptide(L)'
;MLGAALGLALTAATGVASASTVASASTQSTTNAKASVARSGVLPFQGADAGIQPAAAADLVYHGGFIQDHAAVYLVFWGKQWTSDANGVQTYVTNYFKGLGTSGDAWSRVTSQYTGKGGAPTFTGSVLKGTWVDTGAAAPSRASASQIAAEARKGLAHFGVAVSHNASVIVLSPHGTHPDGFPAGGFCAWHDATGGLPFTNMPYVLDAGTSCGANSVRSRLDGFSIVAGHEYLEVVTDPIPPSGWVDRSGAENADKCAWKNLHTIALPTGSFAVQPTWSNKVHGCAG
;
A
#
# COMPACT_ATOMS: atom_id res chain seq x y z
N MET A 1 65.62 11.97 73.86
CA MET A 1 65.23 13.40 73.83
C MET A 1 64.40 13.61 72.57
N LEU A 2 63.17 14.12 72.72
CA LEU A 2 62.18 14.56 71.70
C LEU A 2 61.81 13.50 70.62
N GLY A 3 60.57 13.23 70.23
CA GLY A 3 59.27 13.87 70.44
C GLY A 3 58.39 13.66 69.19
N ALA A 4 57.08 13.85 69.36
CA ALA A 4 56.03 14.07 68.34
C ALA A 4 55.12 12.90 67.92
N ALA A 5 53.83 13.27 67.82
CA ALA A 5 52.61 12.49 67.83
C ALA A 5 51.74 12.82 66.58
N LEU A 6 50.45 12.45 66.66
CA LEU A 6 49.30 12.70 65.75
C LEU A 6 49.09 11.62 64.67
N GLY A 7 47.88 11.14 64.40
CA GLY A 7 46.54 11.47 64.91
C GLY A 7 45.49 10.66 64.13
N LEU A 8 44.47 10.17 64.84
CA LEU A 8 43.32 9.41 64.32
C LEU A 8 42.21 10.37 63.87
N ALA A 9 41.52 10.10 62.76
CA ALA A 9 40.21 10.70 62.47
C ALA A 9 39.26 9.73 61.74
N LEU A 10 38.03 9.70 62.26
CA LEU A 10 36.85 8.91 61.88
C LEU A 10 36.29 9.24 60.49
N THR A 11 35.67 8.24 59.84
CA THR A 11 34.48 8.47 58.99
C THR A 11 33.42 7.41 59.28
N ALA A 12 32.20 7.89 59.59
CA ALA A 12 31.01 7.09 59.83
C ALA A 12 30.21 6.94 58.53
N ALA A 13 29.80 5.72 58.18
CA ALA A 13 28.93 5.43 57.05
C ALA A 13 27.48 5.26 57.54
N THR A 14 26.58 6.08 57.03
CA THR A 14 25.13 5.99 57.25
C THR A 14 24.50 5.05 56.22
N GLY A 15 23.78 4.03 56.72
CA GLY A 15 22.98 3.12 55.91
C GLY A 15 21.64 3.74 55.49
N VAL A 16 21.22 3.45 54.26
CA VAL A 16 19.86 3.70 53.76
C VAL A 16 19.26 2.36 53.34
N ALA A 17 18.23 1.94 54.07
CA ALA A 17 17.42 0.77 53.76
C ALA A 17 16.46 1.10 52.62
N SER A 18 16.47 0.30 51.54
CA SER A 18 15.50 0.39 50.45
C SER A 18 14.33 -0.54 50.74
N ALA A 19 13.12 0.03 50.81
CA ALA A 19 11.87 -0.71 50.98
C ALA A 19 11.40 -1.27 49.63
N SER A 20 11.20 -2.59 49.57
CA SER A 20 10.68 -3.29 48.39
C SER A 20 9.15 -3.17 48.32
N THR A 21 8.64 -2.40 47.37
CA THR A 21 7.22 -2.39 47.01
C THR A 21 6.90 -3.57 46.09
N VAL A 22 6.05 -4.48 46.56
CA VAL A 22 5.55 -5.63 45.77
C VAL A 22 4.46 -5.12 44.84
N ALA A 23 4.77 -4.98 43.54
CA ALA A 23 3.79 -4.63 42.52
C ALA A 23 2.97 -5.87 42.12
N SER A 24 1.64 -5.72 42.12
CA SER A 24 0.68 -6.75 41.72
C SER A 24 0.87 -7.16 40.26
N ALA A 25 1.03 -8.47 40.02
CA ALA A 25 1.11 -9.04 38.69
C ALA A 25 -0.25 -8.97 37.98
N SER A 26 -0.38 -8.07 37.00
CA SER A 26 -1.44 -8.13 36.00
C SER A 26 -1.14 -9.28 35.04
N THR A 27 -2.05 -10.25 34.97
CA THR A 27 -2.05 -11.34 33.99
C THR A 27 -2.14 -10.78 32.57
N GLN A 28 -0.98 -10.62 31.93
CA GLN A 28 -0.88 -10.21 30.54
C GLN A 28 -1.30 -11.40 29.66
N SER A 29 -2.51 -11.32 29.12
CA SER A 29 -3.01 -12.24 28.10
C SER A 29 -2.09 -12.17 26.89
N THR A 30 -1.30 -13.22 26.67
CA THR A 30 -0.47 -13.39 25.48
C THR A 30 -1.36 -13.76 24.30
N THR A 31 -2.04 -12.77 23.73
CA THR A 31 -2.55 -12.93 22.36
C THR A 31 -1.34 -13.11 21.46
N ASN A 32 -1.24 -14.29 20.83
CA ASN A 32 -0.32 -14.58 19.73
C ASN A 32 -0.56 -13.58 18.59
N ALA A 33 0.02 -12.39 18.69
CA ALA A 33 0.18 -11.50 17.56
C ALA A 33 1.17 -12.18 16.63
N LYS A 34 0.67 -12.88 15.60
CA LYS A 34 1.47 -13.16 14.41
C LYS A 34 2.11 -11.84 13.99
N ALA A 35 3.43 -11.76 14.00
CA ALA A 35 4.14 -10.60 13.49
C ALA A 35 3.69 -10.36 12.05
N SER A 36 2.80 -9.40 11.85
CA SER A 36 2.45 -8.88 10.53
C SER A 36 3.65 -8.08 10.06
N VAL A 37 4.13 -8.34 8.84
CA VAL A 37 4.93 -7.35 8.13
C VAL A 37 4.13 -6.05 8.15
N ALA A 38 4.74 -4.94 8.56
CA ALA A 38 4.07 -3.64 8.50
C ALA A 38 3.74 -3.37 7.03
N ARG A 39 2.45 -3.22 6.72
CA ARG A 39 1.96 -2.89 5.38
C ARG A 39 1.90 -1.38 5.26
N SER A 40 2.24 -0.85 4.10
CA SER A 40 2.01 0.54 3.73
C SER A 40 0.82 0.63 2.76
N GLY A 41 0.28 1.83 2.55
CA GLY A 41 -0.85 2.11 1.62
C GLY A 41 -1.95 1.06 1.64
N VAL A 42 -2.53 0.78 2.82
CA VAL A 42 -3.51 -0.29 2.97
C VAL A 42 -4.89 0.25 2.66
N LEU A 43 -5.54 -0.20 1.59
CA LEU A 43 -6.98 0.01 1.42
C LEU A 43 -7.78 -0.95 2.32
N PRO A 44 -8.41 -0.51 3.42
CA PRO A 44 -9.25 -1.37 4.24
C PRO A 44 -10.56 -1.73 3.52
N PHE A 45 -11.29 -2.69 4.07
CA PHE A 45 -12.66 -2.97 3.64
C PHE A 45 -13.55 -1.72 3.69
N GLN A 46 -14.51 -1.65 2.77
CA GLN A 46 -15.56 -0.65 2.79
C GLN A 46 -16.31 -0.71 4.12
N GLY A 47 -16.48 0.46 4.76
CA GLY A 47 -17.15 0.59 6.06
C GLY A 47 -16.24 0.36 7.27
N ALA A 48 -14.96 0.06 7.07
CA ALA A 48 -13.97 0.30 8.11
C ALA A 48 -13.83 1.83 8.32
N ASP A 49 -13.86 2.29 9.56
CA ASP A 49 -13.71 3.70 9.89
C ASP A 49 -12.32 4.21 9.47
N ALA A 50 -12.23 4.80 8.27
CA ALA A 50 -11.15 5.73 7.96
C ALA A 50 -11.41 6.99 8.78
N GLY A 51 -10.74 7.13 9.94
CA GLY A 51 -11.01 8.18 10.92
C GLY A 51 -11.27 9.54 10.26
N ILE A 52 -12.45 10.12 10.51
CA ILE A 52 -12.86 11.41 9.92
C ILE A 52 -11.91 12.49 10.44
N GLN A 53 -11.00 12.97 9.59
CA GLN A 53 -10.15 14.12 9.92
C GLN A 53 -10.83 15.43 9.49
N PRO A 54 -10.96 16.43 10.38
CA PRO A 54 -11.43 17.77 10.02
C PRO A 54 -10.58 18.39 8.90
N ALA A 55 -11.19 19.21 8.04
CA ALA A 55 -10.58 19.84 6.86
C ALA A 55 -9.52 20.94 7.15
N ALA A 56 -8.94 20.98 8.35
CA ALA A 56 -7.84 21.87 8.68
C ALA A 56 -6.61 21.03 9.06
N ALA A 57 -5.55 21.12 8.25
CA ALA A 57 -4.31 20.30 8.24
C ALA A 57 -4.34 18.97 7.46
N ALA A 58 -5.25 18.83 6.48
CA ALA A 58 -5.42 17.60 5.70
C ALA A 58 -4.55 17.49 4.43
N ASP A 59 -3.84 18.52 3.98
CA ASP A 59 -3.04 18.39 2.76
C ASP A 59 -1.87 17.41 2.93
N LEU A 60 -1.56 16.69 1.85
CA LEU A 60 -0.38 15.85 1.79
C LEU A 60 0.88 16.72 1.89
N VAL A 61 1.90 16.21 2.56
CA VAL A 61 3.21 16.84 2.68
C VAL A 61 4.24 15.93 2.03
N TYR A 62 5.21 16.52 1.36
CA TYR A 62 6.30 15.76 0.74
C TYR A 62 7.43 15.47 1.74
N HIS A 63 7.87 14.21 1.83
CA HIS A 63 8.85 13.74 2.82
C HIS A 63 10.23 13.39 2.22
N GLY A 64 10.49 13.76 0.96
CA GLY A 64 11.82 13.70 0.37
C GLY A 64 12.14 12.42 -0.43
N GLY A 65 11.21 11.48 -0.47
CA GLY A 65 11.27 10.22 -1.21
C GLY A 65 11.04 10.34 -2.70
N PHE A 66 11.23 9.24 -3.42
CA PHE A 66 10.91 9.21 -4.85
C PHE A 66 9.41 9.37 -5.09
N ILE A 67 9.04 9.88 -6.25
CA ILE A 67 7.69 9.86 -6.84
C ILE A 67 7.79 9.30 -8.26
N GLN A 68 6.74 8.70 -8.81
CA GLN A 68 6.75 8.22 -10.19
C GLN A 68 6.49 9.36 -11.18
N ASP A 69 7.57 9.89 -11.77
CA ASP A 69 7.48 10.88 -12.84
C ASP A 69 7.03 10.27 -14.18
N HIS A 70 7.28 8.97 -14.37
CA HIS A 70 6.90 8.20 -15.55
C HIS A 70 6.41 6.80 -15.14
N ALA A 71 5.18 6.72 -14.61
CA ALA A 71 4.62 5.46 -14.11
C ALA A 71 4.59 4.34 -15.17
N ALA A 72 5.15 3.19 -14.81
CA ALA A 72 5.21 1.98 -15.62
C ALA A 72 4.70 0.79 -14.80
N VAL A 73 3.48 0.36 -15.11
CA VAL A 73 2.79 -0.73 -14.40
C VAL A 73 3.01 -2.05 -15.13
N TYR A 74 3.37 -3.08 -14.37
CA TYR A 74 3.48 -4.46 -14.83
C TYR A 74 2.52 -5.34 -14.04
N LEU A 75 1.67 -6.10 -14.74
CA LEU A 75 0.71 -7.00 -14.10
C LEU A 75 1.25 -8.43 -14.09
N VAL A 76 1.29 -9.04 -12.91
CA VAL A 76 1.64 -10.45 -12.73
C VAL A 76 0.42 -11.18 -12.18
N PHE A 77 -0.24 -11.96 -13.02
CA PHE A 77 -1.29 -12.90 -12.62
C PHE A 77 -0.60 -14.16 -12.08
N TRP A 78 -0.45 -14.22 -10.75
CA TRP A 78 0.40 -15.20 -10.10
C TRP A 78 -0.26 -16.56 -10.00
N GLY A 79 0.34 -17.55 -10.65
CA GLY A 79 0.00 -18.96 -10.50
C GLY A 79 -0.86 -19.52 -11.63
N LYS A 80 -0.68 -20.82 -11.90
CA LYS A 80 -1.40 -21.59 -12.93
C LYS A 80 -2.92 -21.57 -12.78
N GLN A 81 -3.46 -21.19 -11.61
CA GLN A 81 -4.90 -20.98 -11.42
C GLN A 81 -5.48 -19.95 -12.40
N TRP A 82 -4.68 -18.97 -12.84
CA TRP A 82 -5.09 -17.97 -13.83
C TRP A 82 -5.17 -18.50 -15.27
N THR A 83 -4.83 -19.76 -15.53
CA THR A 83 -5.13 -20.39 -16.84
C THR A 83 -6.63 -20.49 -17.12
N SER A 84 -7.46 -20.36 -16.08
CA SER A 84 -8.91 -20.14 -16.18
C SER A 84 -9.29 -18.86 -15.44
N ASP A 85 -10.09 -18.03 -16.08
CA ASP A 85 -10.61 -16.80 -15.50
C ASP A 85 -12.08 -16.62 -15.90
N ALA A 86 -12.95 -17.35 -15.20
CA ALA A 86 -14.38 -17.37 -15.49
C ALA A 86 -15.07 -16.00 -15.33
N ASN A 87 -14.46 -15.06 -14.60
CA ASN A 87 -15.03 -13.75 -14.34
C ASN A 87 -14.45 -12.65 -15.24
N GLY A 88 -13.44 -12.96 -16.07
CA GLY A 88 -12.81 -12.00 -16.99
C GLY A 88 -11.98 -10.92 -16.31
N VAL A 89 -11.45 -11.20 -15.11
CA VAL A 89 -10.63 -10.27 -14.32
C VAL A 89 -9.34 -9.87 -15.05
N GLN A 90 -8.67 -10.81 -15.71
CA GLN A 90 -7.43 -10.56 -16.45
C GLN A 90 -7.64 -9.49 -17.51
N THR A 91 -8.65 -9.69 -18.35
CA THR A 91 -9.05 -8.75 -19.39
C THR A 91 -9.48 -7.41 -18.80
N TYR A 92 -10.28 -7.43 -17.74
CA TYR A 92 -10.77 -6.21 -17.08
C TYR A 92 -9.63 -5.34 -16.55
N VAL A 93 -8.75 -5.90 -15.71
CA VAL A 93 -7.63 -5.18 -15.09
C VAL A 93 -6.61 -4.75 -16.14
N THR A 94 -6.33 -5.61 -17.14
CA THR A 94 -5.43 -5.26 -18.23
C THR A 94 -5.97 -4.10 -19.05
N ASN A 95 -7.26 -4.10 -19.40
CA ASN A 95 -7.86 -2.99 -20.13
C ASN A 95 -7.89 -1.70 -19.27
N TYR A 96 -8.12 -1.81 -17.96
CA TYR A 96 -8.07 -0.68 -17.05
C TYR A 96 -6.70 0.01 -17.11
N PHE A 97 -5.62 -0.70 -16.76
CA PHE A 97 -4.27 -0.13 -16.78
C PHE A 97 -3.78 0.23 -18.19
N LYS A 98 -4.26 -0.44 -19.23
CA LYS A 98 -3.97 -0.07 -20.62
C LYS A 98 -4.56 1.30 -20.97
N GLY A 99 -5.73 1.64 -20.43
CA GLY A 99 -6.40 2.92 -20.66
C GLY A 99 -5.80 4.08 -19.86
N LEU A 100 -5.28 3.79 -18.66
CA LEU A 100 -4.64 4.80 -17.80
C LEU A 100 -3.37 5.38 -18.43
N GLY A 101 -3.10 6.65 -18.15
CA GLY A 101 -2.00 7.45 -18.70
C GLY A 101 -2.23 7.99 -20.11
N THR A 102 -3.29 7.55 -20.80
CA THR A 102 -3.65 8.04 -22.14
C THR A 102 -4.32 9.44 -22.08
N SER A 103 -4.60 10.02 -23.25
CA SER A 103 -5.15 11.39 -23.31
C SER A 103 -6.49 11.56 -22.58
N GLY A 104 -7.30 10.50 -22.52
CA GLY A 104 -8.61 10.47 -21.86
C GLY A 104 -8.55 10.26 -20.35
N ASP A 105 -7.36 9.96 -19.80
CA ASP A 105 -7.18 9.76 -18.36
C ASP A 105 -6.96 11.11 -17.66
N ALA A 106 -8.05 11.74 -17.24
CA ALA A 106 -8.02 12.91 -16.36
C ALA A 106 -7.80 12.53 -14.87
N TRP A 107 -8.09 11.29 -14.52
CA TRP A 107 -8.09 10.80 -13.15
C TRP A 107 -6.66 10.62 -12.61
N SER A 108 -5.78 9.95 -13.34
CA SER A 108 -4.34 9.86 -12.95
C SER A 108 -3.69 11.24 -12.88
N ARG A 109 -4.11 12.20 -13.72
CA ARG A 109 -3.52 13.56 -13.77
C ARG A 109 -3.76 14.39 -12.52
N VAL A 110 -4.67 13.98 -11.63
CA VAL A 110 -4.75 14.58 -10.30
C VAL A 110 -3.38 14.47 -9.60
N THR A 111 -2.64 13.39 -9.81
CA THR A 111 -1.32 13.20 -9.20
C THR A 111 -0.24 14.12 -9.75
N SER A 112 -0.41 14.74 -10.92
CA SER A 112 0.59 15.61 -11.54
C SER A 112 0.94 16.85 -10.72
N GLN A 113 0.15 17.17 -9.69
CA GLN A 113 0.45 18.25 -8.74
C GLN A 113 1.54 17.88 -7.72
N TYR A 114 1.80 16.59 -7.52
CA TYR A 114 2.69 16.09 -6.48
C TYR A 114 4.10 15.92 -7.02
N THR A 115 4.95 16.91 -6.80
CA THR A 115 6.33 16.92 -7.27
C THR A 115 7.30 16.44 -6.19
N GLY A 116 8.40 15.80 -6.57
CA GLY A 116 9.38 15.30 -5.62
C GLY A 116 10.65 14.82 -6.30
N LYS A 117 11.39 13.96 -5.62
CA LYS A 117 12.58 13.31 -6.18
C LYS A 117 12.12 12.39 -7.30
N GLY A 118 12.65 12.58 -8.51
CA GLY A 118 12.12 11.96 -9.72
C GLY A 118 11.40 12.96 -10.63
N GLY A 119 10.82 14.04 -10.09
CA GLY A 119 10.17 15.10 -10.88
C GLY A 119 8.69 15.26 -10.53
N ALA A 120 7.83 15.32 -11.55
CA ALA A 120 6.37 15.38 -11.41
C ALA A 120 5.73 14.27 -12.27
N PRO A 121 4.62 13.64 -11.86
CA PRO A 121 3.97 12.61 -12.67
C PRO A 121 3.51 13.16 -14.01
N THR A 122 3.99 12.54 -15.08
CA THR A 122 3.59 12.86 -16.45
C THR A 122 2.93 11.67 -17.13
N PHE A 123 1.86 11.94 -17.89
CA PHE A 123 1.03 10.92 -18.53
C PHE A 123 0.93 11.20 -20.02
N THR A 124 1.78 10.54 -20.79
CA THR A 124 1.92 10.72 -22.25
C THR A 124 1.48 9.50 -23.06
N GLY A 125 0.99 8.46 -22.39
CA GLY A 125 0.57 7.20 -23.00
C GLY A 125 0.22 6.16 -21.95
N SER A 126 -0.11 4.96 -22.40
CA SER A 126 -0.51 3.86 -21.52
C SER A 126 0.53 3.61 -20.42
N VAL A 127 0.11 3.56 -19.16
CA VAL A 127 0.98 3.19 -18.03
C VAL A 127 1.29 1.70 -18.01
N LEU A 128 0.41 0.86 -18.58
CA LEU A 128 0.66 -0.58 -18.67
C LEU A 128 1.83 -0.87 -19.63
N LYS A 129 2.87 -1.52 -19.12
CA LYS A 129 4.06 -1.91 -19.90
C LYS A 129 4.18 -3.42 -20.13
N GLY A 130 3.49 -4.24 -19.34
CA GLY A 130 3.50 -5.69 -19.53
C GLY A 130 2.47 -6.42 -18.69
N THR A 131 2.07 -7.59 -19.17
CA THR A 131 1.22 -8.54 -18.44
C THR A 131 1.84 -9.91 -18.54
N TRP A 132 1.86 -10.65 -17.44
CA TRP A 132 2.36 -12.02 -17.40
C TRP A 132 1.46 -12.89 -16.54
N VAL A 133 1.11 -14.07 -17.06
CA VAL A 133 0.51 -15.14 -16.28
C VAL A 133 1.62 -16.10 -15.88
N ASP A 134 2.01 -16.08 -14.61
CA ASP A 134 3.05 -16.99 -14.11
C ASP A 134 2.47 -18.39 -13.88
N THR A 135 2.48 -19.21 -14.92
CA THR A 135 2.00 -20.59 -14.85
C THR A 135 3.06 -21.57 -14.33
N GLY A 136 4.22 -21.10 -13.87
CA GLY A 136 5.33 -21.97 -13.45
C GLY A 136 4.99 -22.85 -12.23
N ALA A 137 4.10 -22.38 -11.36
CA ALA A 137 3.57 -23.12 -10.22
C ALA A 137 2.15 -22.67 -9.89
N ALA A 138 1.50 -23.30 -8.91
CA ALA A 138 0.34 -22.68 -8.28
C ALA A 138 0.78 -21.55 -7.35
N ALA A 139 0.05 -20.43 -7.33
CA ALA A 139 0.25 -19.43 -6.29
C ALA A 139 -0.09 -20.05 -4.92
N PRO A 140 0.67 -19.74 -3.85
CA PRO A 140 0.40 -20.27 -2.51
C PRO A 140 -1.02 -19.92 -2.05
N SER A 141 -1.71 -20.87 -1.41
CA SER A 141 -3.06 -20.63 -0.88
C SER A 141 -3.09 -19.57 0.23
N ARG A 142 -1.94 -19.33 0.90
CA ARG A 142 -1.72 -18.34 1.96
C ARG A 142 -0.33 -17.73 1.82
N ALA A 143 -0.09 -16.98 0.74
CA ALA A 143 1.20 -16.33 0.53
C ALA A 143 1.50 -15.32 1.66
N SER A 144 2.75 -15.23 2.11
CA SER A 144 3.20 -14.12 2.97
C SER A 144 3.50 -12.86 2.14
N ALA A 145 3.51 -11.69 2.78
CA ALA A 145 4.02 -10.45 2.17
C ALA A 145 5.40 -10.63 1.50
N SER A 146 6.32 -11.38 2.14
CA SER A 146 7.65 -11.64 1.58
C SER A 146 7.63 -12.53 0.32
N GLN A 147 6.67 -13.45 0.20
CA GLN A 147 6.49 -14.26 -1.01
C GLN A 147 5.87 -13.43 -2.15
N ILE A 148 4.95 -12.52 -1.83
CA ILE A 148 4.37 -11.59 -2.81
C ILE A 148 5.47 -10.65 -3.35
N ALA A 149 6.30 -10.09 -2.47
CA ALA A 149 7.46 -9.28 -2.85
C ALA A 149 8.47 -10.05 -3.72
N ALA A 150 8.68 -11.34 -3.42
CA ALA A 150 9.53 -12.21 -4.25
C ALA A 150 8.94 -12.45 -5.63
N GLU A 151 7.62 -12.66 -5.73
CA GLU A 151 6.93 -12.79 -7.01
C GLU A 151 7.00 -11.49 -7.82
N ALA A 152 6.86 -10.33 -7.17
CA ALA A 152 7.03 -9.04 -7.83
C ALA A 152 8.41 -8.90 -8.49
N ARG A 153 9.49 -9.26 -7.77
CA ARG A 153 10.86 -9.27 -8.33
C ARG A 153 11.01 -10.26 -9.48
N LYS A 154 10.42 -11.45 -9.36
CA LYS A 154 10.42 -12.47 -10.43
C LYS A 154 9.70 -11.97 -11.68
N GLY A 155 8.56 -11.32 -11.51
CA GLY A 155 7.80 -10.70 -12.59
C GLY A 155 8.58 -9.60 -13.29
N LEU A 156 9.20 -8.67 -12.54
CA LEU A 156 10.02 -7.63 -13.14
C LEU A 156 11.19 -8.22 -13.95
N ALA A 157 11.84 -9.25 -13.42
CA ALA A 157 12.90 -9.97 -14.12
C ALA A 157 12.38 -10.68 -15.39
N HIS A 158 11.17 -11.26 -15.36
CA HIS A 158 10.53 -11.84 -16.54
C HIS A 158 10.36 -10.81 -17.67
N PHE A 159 9.99 -9.57 -17.34
CA PHE A 159 9.86 -8.50 -18.32
C PHE A 159 11.21 -7.94 -18.81
N GLY A 160 12.35 -8.37 -18.23
CA GLY A 160 13.68 -7.86 -18.57
C GLY A 160 13.90 -6.40 -18.15
N VAL A 161 13.21 -5.96 -17.10
CA VAL A 161 13.20 -4.56 -16.63
C VAL A 161 14.06 -4.43 -15.38
N ALA A 162 14.90 -3.40 -15.33
CA ALA A 162 15.68 -3.08 -14.14
C ALA A 162 14.79 -2.44 -13.06
N VAL A 163 15.15 -2.67 -11.78
CA VAL A 163 14.48 -2.01 -10.65
C VAL A 163 14.61 -0.49 -10.79
N SER A 164 13.47 0.19 -10.64
CA SER A 164 13.34 1.65 -10.69
C SER A 164 12.12 2.06 -9.89
N HIS A 165 12.14 3.26 -9.30
CA HIS A 165 10.96 3.83 -8.64
C HIS A 165 9.77 3.98 -9.61
N ASN A 166 10.02 4.15 -10.91
CA ASN A 166 9.00 4.28 -11.94
C ASN A 166 8.36 2.94 -12.37
N ALA A 167 9.00 1.80 -12.10
CA ALA A 167 8.48 0.49 -12.47
C ALA A 167 7.78 -0.14 -11.27
N SER A 168 6.46 -0.30 -11.31
CA SER A 168 5.69 -0.96 -10.26
C SER A 168 5.09 -2.28 -10.74
N VAL A 169 5.10 -3.28 -9.86
CA VAL A 169 4.54 -4.61 -10.17
C VAL A 169 3.31 -4.87 -9.32
N ILE A 170 2.16 -5.07 -9.97
CA ILE A 170 0.93 -5.49 -9.30
C ILE A 170 0.86 -7.01 -9.37
N VAL A 171 0.94 -7.67 -8.22
CA VAL A 171 0.85 -9.12 -8.10
C VAL A 171 -0.60 -9.49 -7.81
N LEU A 172 -1.29 -10.03 -8.82
CA LEU A 172 -2.68 -10.48 -8.71
C LEU A 172 -2.74 -11.94 -8.27
N SER A 173 -3.24 -12.16 -7.05
CA SER A 173 -3.46 -13.51 -6.51
C SER A 173 -4.79 -14.09 -7.02
N PRO A 174 -4.86 -15.41 -7.31
CA PRO A 174 -6.04 -16.02 -7.92
C PRO A 174 -7.16 -16.28 -6.90
N HIS A 175 -8.37 -16.51 -7.40
CA HIS A 175 -9.55 -16.87 -6.61
C HIS A 175 -9.27 -18.00 -5.60
N GLY A 176 -9.81 -17.87 -4.39
CA GLY A 176 -9.71 -18.86 -3.31
C GLY A 176 -8.36 -18.88 -2.59
N THR A 177 -7.47 -17.95 -2.90
CA THR A 177 -6.21 -17.74 -2.17
C THR A 177 -6.34 -16.61 -1.14
N HIS A 178 -5.42 -16.59 -0.19
CA HIS A 178 -5.45 -15.71 0.98
C HIS A 178 -4.09 -14.99 1.12
N PRO A 179 -3.68 -14.21 0.10
CA PRO A 179 -2.41 -13.49 0.14
C PRO A 179 -2.39 -12.54 1.34
N ASP A 180 -1.39 -12.71 2.17
CA ASP A 180 -1.16 -11.98 3.40
C ASP A 180 -2.39 -11.94 4.34
N GLY A 181 -3.18 -13.01 4.36
CA GLY A 181 -4.33 -13.14 5.25
C GLY A 181 -5.64 -12.51 4.74
N PHE A 182 -5.68 -11.97 3.52
CA PHE A 182 -6.93 -11.63 2.84
C PHE A 182 -7.89 -12.86 2.80
N PRO A 183 -9.22 -12.72 2.92
CA PRO A 183 -9.96 -11.51 3.31
C PRO A 183 -10.04 -11.31 4.83
N ALA A 184 -9.68 -12.31 5.64
CA ALA A 184 -9.79 -12.27 7.10
C ALA A 184 -9.00 -11.12 7.75
N GLY A 185 -7.99 -10.58 7.07
CA GLY A 185 -7.21 -9.43 7.50
C GLY A 185 -7.91 -8.07 7.35
N GLY A 186 -9.11 -7.98 6.78
CA GLY A 186 -9.90 -6.74 6.74
C GLY A 186 -9.41 -5.67 5.76
N PHE A 187 -8.63 -6.04 4.74
CA PHE A 187 -8.09 -5.15 3.72
C PHE A 187 -8.41 -5.66 2.31
N CYS A 188 -8.41 -4.78 1.32
CA CYS A 188 -8.66 -5.13 -0.08
C CYS A 188 -7.39 -5.26 -0.90
N ALA A 189 -6.41 -4.40 -0.67
CA ALA A 189 -5.06 -4.46 -1.22
C ALA A 189 -4.11 -3.68 -0.30
N TRP A 190 -2.84 -3.68 -0.67
CA TRP A 190 -1.83 -2.77 -0.13
C TRP A 190 -0.64 -2.73 -1.07
N HIS A 191 0.19 -1.70 -0.96
CA HIS A 191 1.47 -1.60 -1.67
C HIS A 191 2.64 -1.36 -0.72
N ASP A 192 3.83 -1.73 -1.16
CA ASP A 192 5.09 -1.52 -0.44
C ASP A 192 6.25 -1.58 -1.45
N ALA A 193 7.49 -1.51 -0.96
CA ALA A 193 8.68 -1.64 -1.78
C ALA A 193 9.59 -2.78 -1.31
N THR A 194 10.31 -3.38 -2.26
CA THR A 194 11.30 -4.41 -1.97
C THR A 194 12.58 -4.20 -2.77
N GLY A 195 13.69 -3.92 -2.08
CA GLY A 195 14.96 -3.62 -2.75
C GLY A 195 14.88 -2.46 -3.75
N GLY A 196 14.01 -1.48 -3.48
CA GLY A 196 13.76 -0.34 -4.37
C GLY A 196 12.72 -0.57 -5.47
N LEU A 197 12.10 -1.76 -5.54
CA LEU A 197 10.99 -2.07 -6.44
C LEU A 197 9.65 -1.84 -5.74
N PRO A 198 8.83 -0.86 -6.17
CA PRO A 198 7.43 -0.74 -5.76
C PRO A 198 6.63 -1.97 -6.21
N PHE A 199 5.78 -2.50 -5.34
CA PHE A 199 4.88 -3.58 -5.67
C PHE A 199 3.56 -3.49 -4.90
N THR A 200 2.51 -4.06 -5.49
CA THR A 200 1.17 -4.11 -4.90
C THR A 200 0.76 -5.56 -4.69
N ASN A 201 0.28 -5.88 -3.49
CA ASN A 201 -0.51 -7.08 -3.25
C ASN A 201 -1.95 -6.82 -3.69
N MET A 202 -2.38 -7.47 -4.76
CA MET A 202 -3.76 -7.38 -5.27
C MET A 202 -4.45 -8.75 -5.13
N PRO A 203 -5.15 -9.02 -4.01
CA PRO A 203 -5.99 -10.19 -3.86
C PRO A 203 -7.11 -10.30 -4.90
N TYR A 204 -7.71 -11.49 -4.99
CA TYR A 204 -8.92 -11.70 -5.78
C TYR A 204 -10.13 -11.08 -5.06
N VAL A 205 -10.31 -9.76 -5.19
CA VAL A 205 -11.23 -8.96 -4.35
C VAL A 205 -12.70 -9.39 -4.40
N LEU A 206 -13.13 -10.16 -5.40
CA LEU A 206 -14.47 -10.78 -5.41
C LEU A 206 -14.70 -11.74 -4.23
N ASP A 207 -13.64 -12.28 -3.62
CA ASP A 207 -13.76 -13.17 -2.47
C ASP A 207 -14.13 -12.42 -1.19
N ALA A 208 -14.01 -11.08 -1.19
CA ALA A 208 -14.54 -10.20 -0.17
C ALA A 208 -15.90 -9.56 -0.58
N GLY A 209 -16.41 -9.88 -1.76
CA GLY A 209 -17.70 -9.36 -2.25
C GLY A 209 -17.79 -7.83 -2.20
N THR A 210 -18.88 -7.32 -1.64
CA THR A 210 -19.12 -5.86 -1.55
C THR A 210 -18.13 -5.16 -0.62
N SER A 211 -17.50 -5.86 0.33
CA SER A 211 -16.49 -5.27 1.22
C SER A 211 -15.28 -4.73 0.46
N CYS A 212 -15.03 -5.20 -0.76
CA CYS A 212 -14.02 -4.66 -1.67
C CYS A 212 -14.61 -4.14 -2.98
N GLY A 213 -15.83 -3.60 -2.94
CA GLY A 213 -16.36 -2.80 -4.04
C GLY A 213 -17.08 -3.56 -5.16
N ALA A 214 -17.34 -4.86 -5.02
CA ALA A 214 -18.09 -5.59 -6.05
C ALA A 214 -19.52 -5.03 -6.21
N ASN A 215 -19.92 -4.69 -7.43
CA ASN A 215 -21.22 -4.06 -7.78
C ASN A 215 -21.45 -2.68 -7.14
N SER A 216 -20.41 -1.97 -6.70
CA SER A 216 -20.61 -0.68 -6.02
C SER A 216 -21.00 0.48 -6.95
N VAL A 217 -20.77 0.37 -8.26
CA VAL A 217 -21.07 1.45 -9.22
C VAL A 217 -21.84 0.94 -10.44
N ARG A 218 -21.30 -0.05 -11.14
CA ARG A 218 -21.78 -0.49 -12.46
C ARG A 218 -21.68 -1.98 -12.73
N SER A 219 -20.78 -2.71 -12.07
CA SER A 219 -20.52 -4.11 -12.42
C SER A 219 -19.94 -4.91 -11.27
N ARG A 220 -20.03 -6.24 -11.39
CA ARG A 220 -19.41 -7.14 -10.40
C ARG A 220 -17.90 -6.92 -10.26
N LEU A 221 -17.22 -6.45 -11.31
CA LEU A 221 -15.77 -6.26 -11.34
C LEU A 221 -15.29 -4.89 -10.83
N ASP A 222 -16.20 -4.01 -10.42
CA ASP A 222 -15.88 -2.64 -9.98
C ASP A 222 -14.76 -2.60 -8.93
N GLY A 223 -14.80 -3.54 -7.99
CA GLY A 223 -13.78 -3.68 -6.95
C GLY A 223 -12.36 -3.77 -7.49
N PHE A 224 -12.13 -4.42 -8.64
CA PHE A 224 -10.78 -4.53 -9.19
C PHE A 224 -10.20 -3.20 -9.64
N SER A 225 -11.00 -2.32 -10.27
CA SER A 225 -10.50 -1.01 -10.72
C SER A 225 -10.50 0.02 -9.59
N ILE A 226 -11.44 -0.05 -8.65
CA ILE A 226 -11.43 0.80 -7.45
C ILE A 226 -10.19 0.51 -6.61
N VAL A 227 -9.97 -0.76 -6.26
CA VAL A 227 -8.89 -1.18 -5.36
C VAL A 227 -7.52 -1.08 -6.04
N ALA A 228 -7.34 -1.65 -7.24
CA ALA A 228 -6.04 -1.52 -7.92
C ALA A 228 -5.75 -0.08 -8.34
N GLY A 229 -6.79 0.72 -8.58
CA GLY A 229 -6.66 2.15 -8.85
C GLY A 229 -6.20 2.94 -7.63
N HIS A 230 -6.77 2.67 -6.47
CA HIS A 230 -6.34 3.25 -5.19
C HIS A 230 -4.83 3.07 -5.00
N GLU A 231 -4.36 1.82 -5.00
CA GLU A 231 -2.95 1.48 -4.81
C GLU A 231 -2.06 2.11 -5.89
N TYR A 232 -2.52 2.14 -7.14
CA TYR A 232 -1.76 2.76 -8.22
C TYR A 232 -1.52 4.25 -8.01
N LEU A 233 -2.54 5.00 -7.58
CA LEU A 233 -2.38 6.44 -7.36
C LEU A 233 -1.47 6.75 -6.17
N GLU A 234 -1.47 5.91 -5.16
CA GLU A 234 -0.57 6.01 -4.01
C GLU A 234 0.86 5.71 -4.44
N VAL A 235 1.10 4.60 -5.14
CA VAL A 235 2.41 4.24 -5.71
C VAL A 235 2.95 5.34 -6.63
N VAL A 236 2.11 6.08 -7.35
CA VAL A 236 2.56 7.20 -8.19
C VAL A 236 3.16 8.32 -7.32
N THR A 237 2.61 8.58 -6.15
CA THR A 237 3.02 9.68 -5.26
C THR A 237 3.94 9.28 -4.12
N ASP A 238 4.03 7.98 -3.81
CA ASP A 238 4.91 7.39 -2.81
C ASP A 238 5.31 5.94 -3.18
N PRO A 239 6.08 5.73 -4.26
CA PRO A 239 6.50 4.40 -4.71
C PRO A 239 7.31 3.61 -3.65
N ILE A 240 7.93 4.29 -2.69
CA ILE A 240 8.73 3.67 -1.62
C ILE A 240 8.19 4.21 -0.29
N PRO A 241 7.04 3.71 0.18
CA PRO A 241 6.36 4.31 1.31
C PRO A 241 7.12 4.11 2.64
N PRO A 242 6.91 4.98 3.64
CA PRO A 242 6.17 6.25 3.59
C PRO A 242 7.13 7.43 3.38
N SER A 243 7.66 7.63 2.16
CA SER A 243 8.72 8.62 1.92
C SER A 243 8.33 9.73 0.94
N GLY A 244 7.30 9.53 0.12
CA GLY A 244 6.78 10.46 -0.87
C GLY A 244 5.81 11.48 -0.27
N TRP A 245 4.57 11.46 -0.75
CA TRP A 245 3.52 12.39 -0.31
C TRP A 245 2.52 11.73 0.63
N VAL A 246 2.65 12.00 1.93
CA VAL A 246 1.71 11.57 2.97
C VAL A 246 1.33 12.75 3.85
N ASP A 247 0.11 12.76 4.37
CA ASP A 247 -0.27 13.75 5.37
C ASP A 247 0.40 13.50 6.74
N ARG A 248 0.15 14.40 7.69
CA ARG A 248 0.76 14.32 9.03
C ARG A 248 0.26 13.13 9.86
N SER A 249 -0.86 12.51 9.48
CA SER A 249 -1.39 11.29 10.07
C SER A 249 -0.94 10.02 9.33
N GLY A 250 -0.18 10.17 8.24
CA GLY A 250 0.30 9.06 7.43
C GLY A 250 -0.67 8.60 6.35
N ALA A 251 -1.75 9.33 6.08
CA ALA A 251 -2.67 8.99 4.99
C ALA A 251 -2.11 9.48 3.65
N GLU A 252 -2.21 8.64 2.63
CA GLU A 252 -1.82 8.94 1.26
C GLU A 252 -2.94 9.63 0.47
N ASN A 253 -2.72 9.86 -0.83
CA ASN A 253 -3.69 10.58 -1.65
C ASN A 253 -5.02 9.80 -1.82
N ALA A 254 -4.97 8.48 -2.01
CA ALA A 254 -6.17 7.68 -2.25
C ALA A 254 -6.87 7.29 -0.94
N ASP A 255 -6.13 7.04 0.15
CA ASP A 255 -6.65 6.85 1.52
C ASP A 255 -7.74 7.86 1.89
N LYS A 256 -7.45 9.15 1.69
CA LYS A 256 -8.34 10.26 2.11
C LYS A 256 -9.68 10.23 1.38
N CYS A 257 -9.72 9.58 0.23
CA CYS A 257 -10.87 9.46 -0.65
C CYS A 257 -11.40 8.01 -0.73
N ALA A 258 -10.86 7.09 0.07
CA ALA A 258 -11.23 5.68 0.07
C ALA A 258 -12.73 5.50 0.21
N TRP A 259 -13.32 4.73 -0.72
CA TRP A 259 -14.75 4.37 -0.75
C TRP A 259 -15.74 5.55 -0.84
N LYS A 260 -15.28 6.78 -1.06
CA LYS A 260 -16.13 7.98 -1.16
C LYS A 260 -16.40 8.31 -2.62
N ASN A 261 -17.61 8.81 -2.91
CA ASN A 261 -17.99 9.33 -4.24
C ASN A 261 -17.54 8.42 -5.40
N LEU A 262 -17.74 7.10 -5.24
CA LEU A 262 -17.41 6.12 -6.27
C LEU A 262 -18.16 6.47 -7.55
N HIS A 263 -17.45 6.47 -8.67
CA HIS A 263 -18.01 6.88 -9.95
C HIS A 263 -17.33 6.12 -11.09
N THR A 264 -17.77 6.38 -12.32
CA THR A 264 -17.21 5.74 -13.51
C THR A 264 -16.36 6.74 -14.28
N ILE A 265 -15.16 6.33 -14.68
CA ILE A 265 -14.35 7.03 -15.68
C ILE A 265 -14.46 6.34 -17.04
N ALA A 266 -14.34 7.11 -18.11
CA ALA A 266 -14.29 6.61 -19.48
C ALA A 266 -12.86 6.68 -20.01
N LEU A 267 -12.28 5.52 -20.33
CA LEU A 267 -10.97 5.38 -20.93
C LEU A 267 -11.12 4.83 -22.36
N PRO A 268 -10.10 4.97 -23.23
CA PRO A 268 -10.16 4.40 -24.59
C PRO A 268 -10.40 2.89 -24.65
N THR A 269 -10.13 2.18 -23.55
CA THR A 269 -10.24 0.73 -23.40
C THR A 269 -11.51 0.27 -22.70
N GLY A 270 -12.37 1.19 -22.29
CA GLY A 270 -13.64 0.89 -21.61
C GLY A 270 -13.99 1.89 -20.53
N SER A 271 -15.03 1.56 -19.76
CA SER A 271 -15.44 2.34 -18.59
C SER A 271 -15.12 1.55 -17.33
N PHE A 272 -14.69 2.23 -16.27
CA PHE A 272 -14.20 1.58 -15.05
C PHE A 272 -14.68 2.34 -13.83
N ALA A 273 -15.08 1.60 -12.79
CA ALA A 273 -15.43 2.19 -11.51
C ALA A 273 -14.16 2.59 -10.75
N VAL A 274 -14.13 3.79 -10.20
CA VAL A 274 -13.01 4.30 -9.41
C VAL A 274 -13.54 5.08 -8.20
N GLN A 275 -12.65 5.30 -7.23
CA GLN A 275 -12.79 6.39 -6.27
C GLN A 275 -12.03 7.63 -6.80
N PRO A 276 -12.38 8.86 -6.37
CA PRO A 276 -11.50 10.01 -6.55
C PRO A 276 -10.22 9.86 -5.70
N THR A 277 -9.29 10.79 -5.88
CA THR A 277 -8.06 10.90 -5.07
C THR A 277 -7.87 12.32 -4.55
N TRP A 278 -7.17 12.47 -3.42
CA TRP A 278 -6.96 13.77 -2.81
C TRP A 278 -6.14 14.68 -3.71
N SER A 279 -6.53 15.95 -3.75
CA SER A 279 -5.81 17.02 -4.41
C SER A 279 -5.58 18.16 -3.44
N ASN A 280 -4.31 18.43 -3.13
CA ASN A 280 -3.92 19.64 -2.40
C ASN A 280 -4.37 20.92 -3.10
N LYS A 281 -4.42 20.95 -4.44
CA LYS A 281 -4.87 22.12 -5.23
C LYS A 281 -6.33 22.51 -4.98
N VAL A 282 -7.21 21.55 -4.69
CA VAL A 282 -8.64 21.81 -4.40
C VAL A 282 -9.01 21.48 -2.96
N HIS A 283 -8.04 21.09 -2.13
CA HIS A 283 -8.21 20.67 -0.74
C HIS A 283 -9.33 19.63 -0.55
N GLY A 284 -9.37 18.64 -1.44
CA GLY A 284 -10.47 17.68 -1.50
C GLY A 284 -10.26 16.55 -2.50
N CYS A 285 -11.23 15.65 -2.55
CA CYS A 285 -11.23 14.53 -3.50
C CYS A 285 -11.62 15.00 -4.91
N ALA A 286 -10.80 14.66 -5.89
CA ALA A 286 -10.98 15.00 -7.31
C ALA A 286 -10.60 13.82 -8.22
N GLY A 287 -10.90 13.96 -9.50
CA GLY A 287 -10.73 12.91 -10.51
C GLY A 287 -12.05 12.25 -10.85
#